data_AF-A0A6A9SEX2-F1
#
_entry.id   AF-A0A6A9SEX2-F1
#
_cell.length_a   1.000
_cell.length_b   1.000
_cell.length_c   1.000
_cell.angle_alpha   90.00
_cell.angle_beta   90.00
_cell.angle_gamma   90.00
#
_symmetry.space_group_name_H-M   'P 1'
#
loop_
_entity.id
_entity.type
_entity.pdbx_description
1 polymer ?
#
loop_
_entity_poly.entity_id
_entity_poly.type
_entity_poly.pdbx_seq_one_letter_code
_entity_poly.pdbx_strand_id
1 'polypeptide(L)' 'MASASRDPDDDGVHFVHEDDGSVTAVDEETGLARRWETKSDALSQLAEALALHEDRGDPIEDPDAVLRDELDIEPTE' A
#
# COMPACT_ATOMS: atom_id res chain seq x y z
N MET A 1 34.62 5.90 -16.13
CA MET A 1 33.15 5.89 -16.00
C MET A 1 32.76 4.52 -15.49
N ALA A 2 32.25 4.43 -14.26
CA ALA A 2 31.75 3.17 -13.70
C ALA A 2 30.32 2.96 -14.23
N SER A 3 30.12 1.94 -15.07
CA SER A 3 28.79 1.51 -15.46
C SER A 3 28.28 0.64 -14.31
N ALA A 4 27.41 1.19 -13.48
CA ALA A 4 26.68 0.41 -12.50
C ALA A 4 25.76 -0.53 -13.31
N SER A 5 26.18 -1.79 -13.43
CA SER A 5 25.30 -2.86 -13.90
C SER A 5 24.25 -2.99 -12.80
N ARG A 6 23.03 -2.49 -13.04
CA ARG A 6 21.93 -2.66 -12.10
C ARG A 6 21.54 -4.13 -12.18
N ASP A 7 22.04 -4.92 -11.24
CA ASP A 7 21.40 -6.19 -10.90
C ASP A 7 19.93 -5.85 -10.58
N PRO A 8 18.96 -6.52 -11.21
CA PRO A 8 17.55 -6.39 -10.86
C PRO A 8 17.31 -7.23 -9.61
N ASP A 9 17.83 -6.77 -8.47
CA ASP A 9 17.13 -7.05 -7.22
C ASP A 9 15.72 -6.48 -7.41
N ASP A 10 14.69 -7.32 -7.30
CA ASP A 10 13.26 -7.07 -7.60
C ASP A 10 12.62 -6.08 -6.57
N ASP A 11 13.47 -5.38 -5.83
CA ASP A 11 13.16 -4.45 -4.76
C ASP A 11 13.07 -3.03 -5.35
N GLY A 12 11.84 -2.59 -5.62
CA GLY A 12 11.59 -1.33 -6.33
C GLY A 12 10.14 -0.93 -6.45
N VAL A 13 9.94 0.30 -6.91
CA VAL A 13 8.61 0.85 -7.25
C VAL A 13 8.55 1.14 -8.74
N HIS A 14 7.59 0.53 -9.44
CA HIS A 14 7.29 0.85 -10.83
C HIS A 14 6.13 1.85 -10.93
N PHE A 15 6.15 2.68 -11.99
CA PHE A 15 5.13 3.69 -12.22
C PHE A 15 4.39 3.44 -13.53
N VAL A 16 3.07 3.32 -13.45
CA VAL A 16 2.17 3.29 -14.60
C VAL A 16 1.56 4.68 -14.76
N HIS A 17 1.76 5.30 -15.92
CA HIS A 17 1.13 6.59 -16.25
C HIS A 17 -0.09 6.31 -17.11
N GLU A 18 -1.23 6.83 -16.71
CA GLU A 18 -2.50 6.62 -17.39
C GLU A 18 -2.84 7.80 -18.31
N ASP A 19 -3.69 7.54 -19.31
CA ASP A 19 -4.07 8.54 -20.33
C ASP A 19 -4.83 9.74 -19.76
N ASP A 20 -5.41 9.60 -18.56
CA ASP A 20 -6.07 10.68 -17.81
C ASP A 20 -5.10 11.58 -17.05
N GLY A 21 -3.80 11.31 -17.13
CA GLY A 21 -2.74 12.06 -16.45
C GLY A 21 -2.45 11.60 -15.03
N SER A 22 -3.18 10.60 -14.52
CA SER A 22 -2.90 10.01 -13.21
C SER A 22 -1.70 9.05 -13.27
N VAL A 23 -1.11 8.80 -12.10
CA VAL A 23 0.05 7.95 -11.93
C VAL A 23 -0.24 6.90 -10.87
N THR A 24 0.02 5.64 -11.22
CA THR A 24 -0.03 4.52 -10.29
C THR A 24 1.39 4.11 -9.92
N ALA A 25 1.72 4.22 -8.63
CA ALA A 25 2.93 3.65 -8.05
C ALA A 25 2.64 2.22 -7.58
N VAL A 26 3.49 1.28 -7.94
CA VAL A 26 3.34 -0.12 -7.56
C VAL A 26 4.65 -0.63 -6.99
N ASP A 27 4.57 -1.14 -5.78
CA ASP A 27 5.67 -1.79 -5.09
C ASP A 27 5.84 -3.23 -5.62
N GLU A 28 7.02 -3.56 -6.10
CA GLU A 28 7.31 -4.87 -6.73
C GLU A 28 7.47 -5.98 -5.67
N GLU A 29 7.89 -5.62 -4.45
CA GLU A 29 8.11 -6.56 -3.35
C GLU A 29 6.80 -7.08 -2.75
N THR A 30 5.84 -6.19 -2.50
CA THR A 30 4.54 -6.50 -1.86
C THR A 30 3.39 -6.64 -2.86
N GLY A 31 3.57 -6.15 -4.09
CA GLY A 31 2.51 -6.06 -5.10
C GLY A 31 1.46 -4.99 -4.80
N LEU A 32 1.68 -4.12 -3.80
CA LEU A 32 0.74 -3.04 -3.49
C LEU A 32 0.79 -1.94 -4.55
N ALA A 33 -0.38 -1.56 -5.03
CA ALA A 33 -0.54 -0.51 -6.03
C ALA A 33 -1.34 0.67 -5.47
N ARG A 34 -0.92 1.87 -5.85
CA ARG A 34 -1.53 3.12 -5.42
C ARG A 34 -1.57 4.16 -6.56
N ARG A 35 -2.78 4.54 -7.01
CA ARG A 35 -3.07 5.56 -8.06
C ARG A 35 -3.46 6.93 -7.53
N TRP A 36 -2.73 7.96 -7.94
CA TRP A 36 -2.98 9.37 -7.59
C TRP A 36 -2.79 10.30 -8.79
N GLU A 37 -3.24 11.55 -8.67
CA GLU A 37 -3.10 12.57 -9.72
C GLU A 37 -1.65 12.95 -9.98
N THR A 38 -0.78 12.84 -8.97
CA THR A 38 0.65 13.13 -9.11
C THR A 38 1.50 11.96 -8.66
N LYS A 39 2.72 11.88 -9.22
CA LYS A 39 3.72 10.89 -8.83
C LYS A 39 4.08 10.98 -7.33
N SER A 40 4.18 12.19 -6.78
CA SER A 40 4.56 12.41 -5.38
C SER A 40 3.45 11.95 -4.42
N ASP A 41 2.20 12.20 -4.79
CA ASP A 41 1.05 11.72 -4.02
C ASP A 41 0.94 10.19 -4.10
N ALA A 42 1.13 9.61 -5.29
CA ALA A 42 1.12 8.16 -5.48
C ALA A 42 2.16 7.47 -4.60
N LEU A 43 3.37 8.04 -4.51
CA LEU A 43 4.44 7.55 -3.65
C LEU A 43 4.13 7.70 -2.17
N SER A 44 3.63 8.85 -1.74
CA SER A 44 3.29 9.10 -0.33
C SER A 44 2.26 8.08 0.17
N GLN A 45 1.29 7.78 -0.69
CA GLN A 45 0.18 6.87 -0.37
C GLN A 45 0.58 5.40 -0.47
N LEU A 46 1.53 5.09 -1.35
CA LEU A 46 2.18 3.77 -1.37
C LEU A 46 2.98 3.54 -0.09
N ALA A 47 3.76 4.53 0.36
CA ALA A 47 4.53 4.43 1.60
C ALA A 47 3.64 4.22 2.84
N GLU A 48 2.51 4.93 2.93
CA GLU A 48 1.52 4.71 4.00
C GLU A 48 0.95 3.29 3.95
N ALA A 49 0.58 2.82 2.75
CA ALA A 49 0.04 1.48 2.58
C ALA A 49 1.04 0.38 2.94
N LEU A 50 2.33 0.58 2.64
CA LEU A 50 3.41 -0.31 3.03
C LEU A 50 3.58 -0.35 4.55
N ALA A 51 3.61 0.81 5.21
CA ALA A 51 3.71 0.89 6.67
C ALA A 51 2.54 0.16 7.37
N LEU A 52 1.32 0.30 6.85
CA LEU A 52 0.14 -0.43 7.34
C LEU A 52 0.17 -1.92 7.02
N HIS A 53 0.88 -2.35 5.97
CA HIS A 53 1.00 -3.76 5.61
C HIS A 53 1.98 -4.49 6.54
N GLU A 54 3.09 -3.83 6.87
CA GLU A 54 4.07 -4.33 7.84
C GLU A 54 3.48 -4.38 9.25
N ASP A 55 2.72 -3.35 9.61
CA ASP A 55 1.99 -3.28 10.88
C ASP A 55 0.58 -3.87 10.70
N ARG A 56 0.48 -5.21 10.69
CA ARG A 56 -0.80 -5.96 10.57
C ARG A 56 -1.76 -5.73 11.75
N GLY A 57 -1.52 -4.76 12.62
CA GLY A 57 -2.25 -4.53 13.85
C GLY A 57 -2.24 -5.76 14.78
N ASP A 58 -2.94 -5.63 15.90
CA ASP A 58 -3.16 -6.75 16.80
C ASP A 58 -4.25 -7.69 16.25
N PRO A 59 -4.03 -9.02 16.30
CA PRO A 59 -5.05 -9.98 15.91
C PRO A 59 -6.29 -9.85 16.80
N ILE A 60 -7.45 -9.64 16.19
CA ILE A 60 -8.73 -9.60 16.91
C ILE A 60 -9.23 -11.03 17.12
N GLU A 61 -9.32 -11.46 18.37
CA GLU A 61 -9.80 -12.81 18.74
C GLU A 61 -11.32 -12.97 18.52
N ASP A 62 -12.10 -11.92 18.82
CA ASP A 62 -13.55 -11.88 18.66
C ASP A 62 -13.97 -10.59 17.94
N PRO A 63 -14.20 -10.65 16.62
CA PRO A 63 -14.57 -9.49 15.82
C PRO A 63 -15.90 -8.87 16.26
N ASP A 64 -16.86 -9.69 16.68
CA ASP A 64 -18.19 -9.25 17.05
C ASP A 64 -18.18 -8.48 18.37
N ALA A 65 -17.35 -8.92 19.33
CA ALA A 65 -17.12 -8.20 20.58
C ALA A 65 -16.47 -6.83 20.32
N VAL A 66 -15.43 -6.75 19.49
CA VAL A 66 -14.79 -5.47 19.16
C VAL A 66 -15.75 -4.51 18.46
N LEU A 67 -16.55 -5.02 17.51
CA LEU A 67 -17.57 -4.23 16.82
C LEU A 67 -18.59 -3.63 17.80
N ARG A 68 -19.12 -4.44 18.73
CA ARG A 68 -20.12 -3.96 19.70
C ARG A 68 -19.52 -3.10 20.80
N ASP A 69 -18.43 -3.54 21.43
CA ASP A 69 -17.93 -2.97 22.67
C ASP A 69 -17.06 -1.73 22.44
N GLU A 70 -16.30 -1.69 21.35
CA GLU A 70 -15.37 -0.59 21.07
C GLU A 70 -15.91 0.38 20.01
N LEU A 71 -16.48 -0.14 18.93
CA LEU A 71 -16.89 0.66 17.79
C LEU A 71 -18.38 1.03 17.80
N ASP A 72 -19.18 0.49 18.75
CA ASP A 72 -20.64 0.67 18.86
C ASP A 72 -21.37 0.38 17.54
N ILE A 73 -20.93 -0.69 16.87
CA ILE A 73 -21.53 -1.20 15.64
C ILE A 73 -22.09 -2.59 15.91
N GLU A 74 -23.37 -2.78 15.60
CA GLU A 74 -23.99 -4.10 15.65
C GLU A 74 -23.43 -4.97 14.50
N PRO A 75 -22.77 -6.10 14.79
CA PRO A 75 -22.26 -6.99 13.78
C PRO A 75 -23.42 -7.52 12.94
N THR A 76 -23.24 -7.47 11.62
CA THR A 76 -24.19 -8.01 10.64
C THR A 76 -23.86 -9.48 10.42
N GLU A 77 -24.87 -10.34 10.53
CA GLU A 77 -24.82 -11.79 10.26
C GLU A 77 -24.48 -12.10 8.79
#